data_AF-A0A5C2HJV4-F1
#
_entry.id   AF-A0A5C2HJV4-F1
#
_cell.length_a   1.000
_cell.length_b   1.000
_cell.length_c   1.000
_cell.angle_alpha   90.00
_cell.angle_beta   90.00
_cell.angle_gamma   90.00
#
_symmetry.space_group_name_H-M   'P 1'
#
loop_
_entity.id
_entity.type
_entity.pdbx_description
1 polymer ?
#
loop_
_entity_poly.entity_id
_entity_poly.type
_entity_poly.pdbx_seq_one_letter_code
_entity_poly.pdbx_strand_id
1 'polypeptide(L)'
;MRKRLSQLWPQLMTLEHLYHAYRLARRGKRHKRAMLWFSLNLEQELVKLQQELQHHTYRPDRYRLFTLYERKPRQIAAAPFRDRVVHHAVMSLIEPAIGSFGERPASPFSLPAKTRITTNETAATYTD
;
A
#
# COMPACT_ATOMS: atom_id res chain seq x y z
N MET A 1 23.73 -8.37 7.50
CA MET A 1 23.51 -9.76 7.97
C MET A 1 22.28 -10.32 7.24
N ARG A 2 22.42 -11.39 6.44
CA ARG A 2 21.30 -11.97 5.67
C ARG A 2 20.33 -12.68 6.63
N LYS A 3 19.14 -12.14 6.85
CA LYS A 3 18.07 -12.83 7.59
C LYS A 3 17.47 -13.92 6.70
N ARG A 4 17.32 -15.14 7.21
CA ARG A 4 16.64 -16.21 6.45
C ARG A 4 15.14 -15.93 6.40
N LEU A 5 14.51 -16.16 5.25
CA LEU A 5 13.05 -15.99 5.07
C LEU A 5 12.25 -16.78 6.11
N SER A 6 12.75 -17.94 6.54
CA SER A 6 12.14 -18.76 7.60
C SER A 6 12.06 -18.06 8.96
N GLN A 7 12.95 -17.11 9.26
CA GLN A 7 12.94 -16.35 10.51
C GLN A 7 11.96 -15.17 10.46
N LEU A 8 11.57 -14.72 9.26
CA LEU A 8 10.63 -13.62 9.06
C LEU A 8 9.17 -14.08 9.12
N TRP A 9 8.91 -15.36 8.84
CA TRP A 9 7.56 -15.92 8.80
C TRP A 9 6.80 -15.78 10.13
N PRO A 10 7.38 -16.12 11.30
CA PRO A 10 6.70 -15.91 12.58
C PRO A 10 6.44 -14.43 12.88
N GLN A 11 7.34 -13.53 12.45
CA GLN A 11 7.19 -12.08 12.64
C GLN A 11 6.03 -11.54 11.80
N LEU A 12 5.91 -12.00 10.55
CA LEU A 12 4.84 -11.64 9.63
C LEU A 12 3.45 -11.98 10.19
N MET A 13 3.33 -13.11 10.88
CA MET A 13 2.08 -13.64 11.42
C MET A 13 1.62 -12.98 12.72
N THR A 14 2.44 -12.14 13.34
CA THR A 14 2.02 -11.46 14.57
C THR A 14 0.86 -10.51 14.27
N LEU A 15 -0.16 -10.50 15.13
CA LEU A 15 -1.30 -9.59 14.97
C LEU A 15 -0.85 -8.13 14.95
N GLU A 16 0.16 -7.78 15.75
CA GLU A 16 0.75 -6.44 15.77
C GLU A 16 1.33 -6.04 14.41
N HIS A 17 2.08 -6.93 13.77
CA HIS A 17 2.66 -6.67 12.45
C HIS A 17 1.60 -6.57 11.36
N LEU A 18 0.58 -7.45 11.39
CA LEU A 18 -0.55 -7.40 10.47
C LEU A 18 -1.38 -6.10 10.66
N TYR A 19 -1.56 -5.65 11.90
CA TYR A 19 -2.21 -4.38 12.19
C TYR A 19 -1.39 -3.18 11.71
N HIS A 20 -0.08 -3.20 11.90
CA HIS A 20 0.82 -2.18 11.36
C HIS A 20 0.74 -2.13 9.82
N ALA A 21 0.77 -3.29 9.16
CA ALA A 21 0.61 -3.41 7.71
C ALA A 21 -0.75 -2.88 7.23
N TYR A 22 -1.83 -3.13 7.98
CA TYR A 22 -3.15 -2.55 7.71
C TYR A 22 -3.13 -1.02 7.77
N ARG A 23 -2.47 -0.43 8.78
CA ARG A 23 -2.33 1.03 8.89
C ARG A 23 -1.56 1.63 7.71
N LEU A 24 -0.53 0.95 7.21
CA LEU A 24 0.21 1.35 6.01
C LEU A 24 -0.66 1.24 4.75
N ALA A 25 -1.36 0.12 4.57
CA ALA A 25 -2.27 -0.10 3.44
C ALA A 25 -3.41 0.93 3.36
N ARG A 26 -3.82 1.45 4.52
CA ARG A 26 -4.85 2.48 4.65
C ARG A 26 -4.36 3.87 4.25
N ARG A 27 -3.06 4.15 4.36
CA ARG A 27 -2.47 5.50 4.14
C ARG A 27 -2.63 5.89 2.66
N GLY A 28 -3.61 6.76 2.37
CA GLY A 28 -3.89 7.29 1.03
C GLY A 28 -5.10 6.69 0.29
N LYS A 29 -5.85 5.74 0.88
CA LYS A 29 -7.05 5.13 0.24
C LYS A 29 -8.27 5.06 1.17
N ARG A 30 -8.45 6.11 1.98
CA ARG A 30 -9.41 6.20 3.10
C ARG A 30 -10.90 6.10 2.72
N HIS A 31 -11.26 6.28 1.45
CA HIS A 31 -12.66 6.39 0.99
C HIS A 31 -13.13 5.25 0.06
N LYS A 32 -12.42 4.12 -0.05
CA LYS A 32 -12.88 2.99 -0.87
C LYS A 32 -13.75 2.02 -0.06
N ARG A 33 -14.93 1.65 -0.58
CA ARG A 33 -15.89 0.70 0.06
C ARG A 33 -15.23 -0.56 0.62
N ALA A 34 -14.31 -1.17 -0.12
CA ALA A 34 -13.59 -2.37 0.32
C ALA A 34 -12.70 -2.15 1.56
N MET A 35 -12.13 -0.95 1.72
CA MET A 35 -11.36 -0.60 2.92
C MET A 35 -12.27 -0.34 4.11
N LEU A 36 -13.44 0.28 3.89
CA LEU A 36 -14.40 0.54 4.97
C LEU A 36 -14.96 -0.76 5.52
N TRP A 37 -15.38 -1.69 4.66
CA TRP A 37 -15.86 -3.01 5.08
C TRP A 37 -14.82 -3.77 5.89
N PHE A 38 -13.57 -3.78 5.42
CA PHE A 38 -12.46 -4.40 6.15
C PHE A 38 -12.20 -3.71 7.50
N SER A 39 -12.32 -2.38 7.56
CA SER A 39 -12.09 -1.62 8.78
C SER A 39 -13.20 -1.81 9.82
N LEU A 40 -14.44 -2.03 9.38
CA LEU A 40 -15.58 -2.35 10.26
C LEU A 40 -15.41 -3.73 10.90
N ASN A 41 -14.84 -4.70 10.16
CA ASN A 41 -14.60 -6.06 10.63
C ASN A 41 -13.12 -6.31 10.97
N LEU A 42 -12.38 -5.26 11.37
CA LEU A 42 -10.92 -5.26 11.40
C LEU A 42 -10.32 -6.44 12.20
N GLU A 43 -10.79 -6.63 13.43
CA GLU A 43 -10.25 -7.67 14.32
C GLU A 43 -10.50 -9.07 13.74
N GLN A 44 -11.72 -9.34 13.28
CA GLN A 44 -12.11 -10.63 12.69
C GLN A 44 -11.29 -10.92 11.43
N GLU A 45 -11.12 -9.93 10.55
CA GLU A 45 -10.36 -10.07 9.32
C GLU A 45 -8.86 -10.28 9.60
N LEU A 46 -8.28 -9.61 10.60
CA LEU A 46 -6.88 -9.79 10.99
C LEU A 46 -6.63 -11.16 11.62
N VAL A 47 -7.50 -11.62 12.52
CA VAL A 47 -7.40 -12.97 13.13
C VAL A 47 -7.56 -14.04 12.05
N LYS A 48 -8.56 -13.91 11.18
CA LYS A 48 -8.75 -14.83 10.06
C LYS A 48 -7.53 -14.86 9.13
N LEU A 49 -6.99 -13.69 8.81
CA LEU A 49 -5.78 -13.60 7.99
C LEU A 49 -4.57 -14.25 8.67
N GLN A 50 -4.38 -14.03 9.97
CA GLN A 50 -3.33 -14.69 10.74
C GLN A 50 -3.47 -16.21 10.67
N GLN A 51 -4.68 -16.74 10.92
CA GLN A 51 -4.95 -18.18 10.86
C GLN A 51 -4.69 -18.74 9.47
N GLU A 52 -5.15 -18.09 8.42
CA GLU A 52 -4.92 -18.53 7.04
C GLU A 52 -3.43 -18.52 6.66
N LEU A 53 -2.67 -17.54 7.15
CA LEU A 53 -1.23 -17.51 6.96
C LEU A 53 -0.56 -18.65 7.74
N GLN A 54 -0.94 -18.88 9.00
CA GLN A 54 -0.38 -19.93 9.87
C GLN A 54 -0.59 -21.32 9.27
N HIS A 55 -1.77 -21.58 8.72
CA HIS A 55 -2.11 -22.85 8.08
C HIS A 55 -1.70 -22.92 6.61
N HIS A 56 -1.05 -21.88 6.07
CA HIS A 56 -0.68 -21.78 4.66
C HIS A 56 -1.87 -21.93 3.69
N THR A 57 -3.08 -21.58 4.12
CA THR A 57 -4.32 -21.65 3.33
C THR A 57 -4.70 -20.33 2.68
N TYR A 58 -4.00 -19.24 3.01
CA TYR A 58 -4.23 -17.92 2.41
C TYR A 58 -4.10 -17.96 0.88
N ARG A 59 -5.14 -17.50 0.18
CA ARG A 59 -5.16 -17.37 -1.28
C ARG A 59 -5.54 -15.94 -1.67
N PRO A 60 -4.67 -15.21 -2.41
CA PRO A 60 -5.00 -13.92 -2.97
C PRO A 60 -6.22 -14.01 -3.89
N ASP A 61 -7.02 -12.95 -3.90
CA ASP A 61 -8.22 -12.87 -4.73
C ASP A 61 -7.93 -12.12 -6.04
N ARG A 62 -8.88 -12.17 -6.98
CA ARG A 62 -8.69 -11.67 -8.35
C ARG A 62 -8.41 -10.17 -8.36
N TYR A 63 -7.48 -9.77 -9.21
CA TYR A 63 -7.19 -8.36 -9.47
C TYR A 63 -8.34 -7.69 -10.21
N ARG A 64 -8.71 -6.49 -9.77
CA ARG A 64 -9.63 -5.63 -10.51
C ARG A 64 -8.87 -4.86 -11.58
N LEU A 65 -9.10 -5.18 -12.84
CA LEU A 65 -8.53 -4.48 -13.98
C LEU A 65 -9.41 -3.27 -14.35
N PHE A 66 -8.80 -2.11 -14.57
CA PHE A 66 -9.48 -0.94 -15.12
C PHE A 66 -8.48 -0.05 -15.87
N THR A 67 -8.94 0.64 -16.91
CA THR A 67 -8.07 1.55 -17.68
C THR A 67 -8.17 2.95 -17.12
N LEU A 68 -7.03 3.59 -16.86
CA LEU A 68 -6.95 5.01 -16.55
C LEU A 68 -6.46 5.77 -17.79
N TYR A 69 -7.20 6.78 -18.21
CA TYR A 69 -6.96 7.52 -19.46
C TYR A 69 -6.16 8.83 -19.29
N GLU A 70 -5.73 9.19 -18.06
CA GLU A 70 -4.99 10.43 -17.83
C GLU A 70 -3.57 10.41 -18.44
N ARG A 71 -3.26 11.44 -19.26
CA ARG A 71 -2.05 11.65 -20.08
C ARG A 71 -1.77 10.58 -21.13
N LYS A 72 -1.65 9.31 -20.71
CA LYS A 72 -1.47 8.14 -21.57
C LYS A 72 -2.31 6.98 -21.01
N PRO A 73 -3.18 6.33 -21.81
CA PRO A 73 -3.97 5.20 -21.37
C PRO A 73 -3.10 4.10 -20.80
N ARG A 74 -3.46 3.61 -19.60
CA ARG A 74 -2.79 2.48 -18.95
C ARG A 74 -3.80 1.58 -18.27
N GLN A 75 -3.63 0.27 -18.45
CA GLN A 75 -4.40 -0.72 -17.71
C GLN A 75 -3.80 -0.84 -16.30
N ILE A 76 -4.64 -0.69 -15.28
CA ILE A 76 -4.27 -0.79 -13.87
C ILE A 76 -4.88 -2.06 -13.31
N ALA A 77 -4.02 -2.90 -12.72
CA ALA A 77 -4.44 -4.03 -11.90
C ALA A 77 -4.47 -3.62 -10.42
N ALA A 78 -5.66 -3.46 -9.86
CA ALA A 78 -5.82 -3.18 -8.44
C ALA A 78 -6.10 -4.46 -7.66
N ALA A 79 -5.15 -4.80 -6.77
CA ALA A 79 -5.36 -5.84 -5.78
C ALA A 79 -6.50 -5.46 -4.79
N PRO A 80 -7.25 -6.45 -4.29
CA PRO A 80 -8.17 -6.32 -3.15
C PRO A 80 -7.54 -5.64 -1.94
N PHE A 81 -8.36 -5.12 -1.01
CA PHE A 81 -7.81 -4.48 0.18
C PHE A 81 -7.06 -5.45 1.09
N ARG A 82 -7.63 -6.65 1.31
CA ARG A 82 -7.03 -7.73 2.08
C ARG A 82 -5.62 -8.07 1.59
N ASP A 83 -5.46 -8.29 0.30
CA ASP A 83 -4.19 -8.64 -0.32
C ASP A 83 -3.16 -7.51 -0.21
N ARG A 84 -3.61 -6.25 -0.24
CA ARG A 84 -2.72 -5.11 0.01
C ARG A 84 -2.19 -5.09 1.43
N VAL A 85 -2.96 -5.51 2.43
CA VAL A 85 -2.46 -5.66 3.81
C VAL A 85 -1.32 -6.67 3.85
N VAL A 86 -1.50 -7.83 3.20
CA VAL A 86 -0.45 -8.86 3.11
C VAL A 86 0.78 -8.34 2.35
N HIS A 87 0.59 -7.62 1.24
CA HIS A 87 1.72 -7.02 0.51
C HIS A 87 2.50 -6.05 1.38
N HIS A 88 1.83 -5.20 2.16
CA HIS A 88 2.52 -4.31 3.10
C HIS A 88 3.22 -5.09 4.21
N ALA A 89 2.61 -6.16 4.75
CA ALA A 89 3.20 -6.99 5.79
C ALA A 89 4.50 -7.66 5.32
N VAL A 90 4.49 -8.20 4.09
CA VAL A 90 5.65 -8.82 3.46
C VAL A 90 6.73 -7.78 3.16
N MET A 91 6.36 -6.67 2.50
CA MET A 91 7.33 -5.64 2.08
C MET A 91 8.02 -4.99 3.27
N SER A 92 7.31 -4.73 4.37
CA SER A 92 7.92 -4.15 5.58
C SER A 92 9.02 -5.02 6.20
N LEU A 93 9.02 -6.34 5.97
CA LEU A 93 10.07 -7.25 6.46
C LEU A 93 11.18 -7.49 5.44
N ILE A 94 10.83 -7.50 4.15
CA ILE A 94 11.76 -7.78 3.06
C ILE A 94 12.60 -6.54 2.70
N GLU A 95 12.00 -5.35 2.69
CA GLU A 95 12.68 -4.11 2.28
C GLU A 95 13.99 -3.85 3.07
N PRO A 96 14.02 -3.97 4.41
CA PRO A 96 15.28 -3.84 5.16
C PRO A 96 16.29 -4.97 4.87
N ALA A 97 15.81 -6.15 4.46
CA ALA A 97 16.66 -7.32 4.22
C ALA A 97 17.33 -7.30 2.83
N ILE A 98 16.67 -6.72 1.83
CA ILE A 98 17.20 -6.56 0.47
C ILE A 98 18.15 -5.35 0.37
N GLY A 99 18.03 -4.40 1.30
CA GLY A 99 18.76 -3.13 1.27
C GLY A 99 17.88 -2.03 0.69
N SER A 100 17.95 -0.85 1.29
CA SER A 100 17.22 0.33 0.84
C SER A 100 17.55 0.59 -0.64
N PHE A 101 16.55 0.50 -1.52
CA PHE A 101 16.65 1.01 -2.90
C PHE A 101 16.87 2.54 -2.98
N GLY A 102 17.18 3.17 -1.84
CA GLY A 102 17.12 4.61 -1.56
C GLY A 102 18.41 5.38 -1.79
N GLU A 103 19.55 4.72 -2.03
CA GLU A 103 20.72 5.38 -2.63
C GLU A 103 20.79 5.04 -4.11
N ARG A 104 19.72 5.36 -4.85
CA ARG A 104 19.92 5.59 -6.29
C ARG A 104 20.46 7.01 -6.43
N PRO A 105 21.60 7.23 -7.13
CA PRO A 105 21.97 8.59 -7.50
C PRO A 105 20.77 9.22 -8.18
N ALA A 106 20.44 10.47 -7.80
CA ALA A 106 19.28 11.17 -8.31
C ALA A 106 19.23 10.98 -9.83
N SER A 107 18.16 10.35 -10.32
CA SER A 107 17.96 10.22 -11.76
C SER A 107 18.02 11.63 -12.34
N PRO A 108 18.73 11.87 -13.45
CA PRO A 108 18.71 13.18 -14.12
C PRO A 108 17.29 13.61 -14.54
N PHE A 109 16.31 12.69 -14.49
CA PHE A 109 14.89 12.93 -14.80
C PHE A 109 13.99 13.04 -13.56
N SER A 110 14.56 13.12 -12.36
CA SER A 110 13.82 13.34 -11.11
C SER A 110 13.34 14.80 -11.04
N LEU A 111 12.05 15.05 -11.31
CA LEU A 111 11.42 16.33 -11.01
C LEU A 111 11.44 16.58 -9.49
N PRO A 112 11.75 17.80 -9.01
CA PRO A 112 11.69 18.11 -7.59
C PRO A 112 10.26 17.87 -7.07
N ALA A 113 10.18 17.34 -5.85
CA ALA A 113 8.93 17.05 -5.16
C ALA A 113 8.00 18.27 -5.24
N LYS A 114 6.72 18.01 -5.60
CA LYS A 114 5.65 19.00 -5.77
C LYS A 114 5.80 20.18 -4.80
N THR A 115 6.25 21.32 -5.30
CA THR A 115 6.10 22.61 -4.63
C THR A 115 4.62 22.79 -4.34
N ARG A 116 4.25 22.97 -3.07
CA ARG A 116 2.92 23.47 -2.69
C ARG A 116 2.71 24.75 -3.49
N ILE A 117 1.81 24.72 -4.48
CA ILE A 117 1.28 25.95 -5.06
C ILE A 117 0.43 26.56 -3.94
N THR A 118 1.00 27.51 -3.22
CA THR A 118 0.22 28.50 -2.47
C THR A 118 -0.53 29.29 -3.51
N THR A 119 -1.84 29.06 -3.62
CA THR A 119 -2.74 29.98 -4.30
C THR A 119 -2.67 31.31 -3.57
N ASN A 120 -1.91 32.25 -4.13
CA ASN A 120 -2.10 33.65 -3.83
C ASN A 120 -3.35 34.08 -4.60
N GLU A 121 -4.41 34.35 -3.85
CA GLU A 121 -5.57 35.09 -4.32
C GLU A 121 -5.10 36.46 -4.82
N THR A 122 -5.19 36.66 -6.13
CA THR A 122 -5.25 38.01 -6.70
C THR A 122 -6.42 38.04 -7.65
N ALA A 123 -7.43 38.82 -7.24
CA ALA A 123 -8.61 39.15 -8.00
C ALA A 123 -8.24 39.72 -9.38
N ALA A 124 -8.91 39.20 -10.41
CA ALA A 124 -9.07 39.88 -11.68
C ALA A 124 -10.53 39.71 -12.10
N THR A 125 -11.28 40.78 -11.89
CA THR A 125 -12.60 41.05 -12.46
C THR A 125 -12.60 40.81 -13.96
N TYR A 126 -13.56 40.02 -14.44
CA TYR A 126 -13.99 40.02 -15.84
C TYR A 126 -15.39 40.63 -15.85
N THR A 127 -15.49 41.84 -16.39
CA THR A 127 -16.74 42.52 -16.71
C THR A 127 -16.82 42.53 -18.23
N ASP A 128 -17.89 41.93 -18.77
CA ASP A 128 -18.53 42.35 -20.03
C ASP A 128 -19.92 42.88 -19.65
#